data_AF-A0AAW2H169-F1
#
_entry.id   AF-A0AAW2H169-F1
#
_cell.length_a   1.000
_cell.length_b   1.000
_cell.length_c   1.000
_cell.angle_alpha   90.00
_cell.angle_beta   90.00
_cell.angle_gamma   90.00
#
_symmetry.space_group_name_H-M   'P 1'
#
loop_
_entity.id
_entity.type
_entity.pdbx_description
1 polymer ?
#
loop_
_entity_poly.entity_id
_entity_poly.type
_entity_poly.pdbx_seq_one_letter_code
_entity_poly.pdbx_strand_id
1 'polypeptide(L)'
;MMDHFLTTEVFKRGLTNYLNSKAYQSAEQNDLWCALTKQAHKDKVLDPSVTVKEIMDTWTLQTGFPVVTVTRNYNNNSITLTQERFLLRNSGTMVTSDAEPLWWIPITYTSEKQLNFTNTRPTKWMKAERSIILNDIDADPTQWVLFNVQETGNYILILMKYSQNKITLYLKYVRTFCNRIL
;
A
#
# COMPACT_ATOMS: atom_id res chain seq x y z
N MET A 1 5.18 1.07 6.47
CA MET A 1 4.06 1.74 5.79
C MET A 1 3.97 3.24 6.07
N MET A 2 3.63 3.69 7.29
CA MET A 2 3.26 5.10 7.55
C MET A 2 4.36 6.12 7.25
N ASP A 3 5.60 5.80 7.64
CA ASP A 3 6.79 6.58 7.32
C ASP A 3 6.95 6.82 5.81
N HIS A 4 6.62 5.83 4.97
CA HIS A 4 6.78 5.94 3.52
C HIS A 4 5.73 6.83 2.87
N PHE A 5 4.46 6.75 3.30
CA PHE A 5 3.42 7.59 2.69
C PHE A 5 3.46 9.03 3.18
N LEU A 6 3.94 9.28 4.40
CA LEU A 6 4.18 10.63 4.92
C LEU A 6 5.55 11.19 4.57
N THR A 7 6.49 10.35 4.13
CA THR A 7 7.94 10.60 4.10
C THR A 7 8.57 10.68 5.50
N THR A 8 9.80 10.19 5.62
CA THR A 8 10.51 10.08 6.89
C THR A 8 10.68 11.41 7.61
N GLU A 9 10.90 12.49 6.87
CA GLU A 9 11.12 13.82 7.44
C GLU A 9 9.85 14.36 8.14
N VAL A 10 8.71 14.30 7.44
CA VAL A 10 7.41 14.73 7.97
C VAL A 10 6.95 13.82 9.10
N PHE A 11 7.15 12.50 8.95
CA PHE A 11 6.82 11.53 10.00
C PHE A 11 7.60 11.84 11.29
N LYS A 12 8.92 12.01 11.20
CA LYS A 12 9.76 12.38 12.36
C LYS A 12 9.34 13.70 12.98
N ARG A 13 9.13 14.76 12.17
CA ARG A 13 8.66 16.06 12.68
C ARG A 13 7.32 15.95 13.40
N GLY A 14 6.35 15.24 12.80
CA GLY A 14 5.02 15.06 13.38
C GLY A 14 5.08 14.25 14.68
N LEU A 15 5.95 13.24 14.74
CA LEU A 15 6.20 12.46 15.95
C LEU A 15 6.86 13.31 17.05
N THR A 16 7.86 14.14 16.71
CA THR A 16 8.48 15.06 17.67
C THR A 16 7.45 16.03 18.25
N ASN A 17 6.59 16.61 17.40
CA ASN A 17 5.52 17.50 17.84
C ASN A 17 4.52 16.79 18.75
N TYR A 18 4.13 15.56 18.41
CA TYR A 18 3.28 14.72 19.24
C TYR A 18 3.90 14.49 20.63
N LEU A 19 5.14 14.01 20.68
CA LEU A 19 5.85 13.71 21.94
C LEU A 19 5.98 14.95 22.82
N ASN A 20 6.31 16.10 22.23
CA ASN A 20 6.39 17.37 22.97
C ASN A 20 5.02 17.81 23.51
N SER A 21 3.95 17.64 22.73
CA SER A 21 2.60 18.04 23.14
C SER A 21 2.00 17.16 24.24
N LYS A 22 2.41 15.89 24.30
CA LYS A 22 1.93 14.89 25.26
C LYS A 22 2.96 14.54 26.33
N ALA A 23 4.02 15.33 26.45
CA ALA A 23 5.03 15.14 27.48
C ALA A 23 4.37 15.12 28.87
N TYR A 24 4.70 14.09 29.65
CA TYR A 24 4.19 13.87 31.02
C TYR A 24 2.68 13.70 31.15
N GLN A 25 1.98 13.38 30.05
CA GLN A 25 0.54 13.14 30.01
C GLN A 25 0.23 11.75 29.45
N SER A 26 -1.03 11.31 29.60
CA SER A 26 -1.56 10.15 28.89
C SER A 26 -1.85 10.51 27.43
N ALA A 27 -1.80 9.51 26.56
CA ALA A 27 -2.06 9.71 25.14
C ALA A 27 -2.93 8.59 24.56
N GLU A 28 -3.76 8.97 23.59
CA GLU A 28 -4.60 8.07 22.82
C GLU A 28 -4.17 8.03 21.37
N GLN A 29 -4.64 7.02 20.64
CA GLN A 29 -4.32 6.84 19.22
C GLN A 29 -4.71 8.07 18.37
N ASN A 30 -5.83 8.72 18.70
CA ASN A 30 -6.30 9.92 17.99
C ASN A 30 -5.35 11.12 18.14
N ASP A 31 -4.64 11.23 19.26
CA ASP A 31 -3.66 12.30 19.50
C ASP A 31 -2.50 12.21 18.49
N LEU A 32 -2.00 10.99 18.28
CA LEU A 32 -0.93 10.71 17.33
C LEU A 32 -1.38 11.03 15.89
N TRP A 33 -2.57 10.60 15.50
CA TRP A 33 -3.13 10.88 14.18
C TRP A 33 -3.33 12.37 13.93
N CYS A 34 -3.79 13.11 14.93
CA CYS A 34 -3.96 14.56 14.85
C CYS A 34 -2.62 15.26 14.60
N ALA A 35 -1.58 14.92 15.36
CA ALA A 35 -0.25 15.50 15.20
C ALA A 35 0.36 15.21 13.83
N LEU A 36 0.25 13.95 13.37
CA LEU A 36 0.79 13.53 12.07
C LEU A 36 0.01 14.14 10.90
N THR A 37 -1.33 14.25 11.00
CA THR A 37 -2.17 14.92 9.99
C THR A 37 -1.80 16.40 9.87
N LYS A 38 -1.66 17.12 10.99
CA LYS A 38 -1.27 18.53 11.00
C LYS A 38 0.07 18.75 10.31
N GLN A 39 1.07 17.93 10.61
CA GLN A 39 2.38 18.05 9.97
C GLN A 39 2.33 17.68 8.48
N ALA A 40 1.59 16.63 8.11
CA ALA A 40 1.43 16.19 6.73
C ALA A 40 0.73 17.24 5.84
N HIS A 41 -0.30 17.90 6.36
CA HIS A 41 -1.00 19.00 5.66
C HIS A 41 -0.12 20.24 5.56
N LYS A 42 0.61 20.59 6.63
CA LYS A 42 1.55 21.72 6.63
C LYS A 42 2.62 21.57 5.54
N ASP A 43 3.17 20.36 5.40
CA ASP A 43 4.23 20.05 4.44
C ASP A 43 3.67 19.59 3.08
N LYS A 44 2.33 19.62 2.90
CA LYS A 44 1.61 19.27 1.66
C LYS A 44 1.94 17.87 1.13
N VAL A 45 2.22 16.92 2.02
CA VAL A 45 2.48 15.52 1.63
C VAL A 45 1.19 14.73 1.48
N LEU A 46 0.18 15.05 2.29
CA LEU A 46 -1.15 14.44 2.26
C LEU A 46 -2.17 15.44 1.72
N ASP A 47 -3.17 14.95 1.01
CA ASP A 47 -4.29 15.76 0.53
C ASP A 47 -4.98 16.47 1.72
N PRO A 48 -5.31 17.77 1.63
CA PRO A 48 -5.99 18.50 2.70
C PRO A 48 -7.33 17.88 3.12
N SER A 49 -8.01 17.15 2.23
CA SER A 49 -9.28 16.49 2.52
C SER A 49 -9.13 15.12 3.18
N VAL A 50 -7.91 14.60 3.32
CA VAL A 50 -7.62 13.28 3.86
C VAL A 50 -6.83 13.41 5.14
N THR A 51 -7.21 12.65 6.15
CA THR A 51 -6.52 12.59 7.43
C THR A 51 -5.77 11.27 7.60
N VAL A 52 -4.71 11.29 8.41
CA VAL A 52 -4.02 10.06 8.81
C VAL A 52 -4.98 9.11 9.51
N LYS A 53 -5.93 9.66 10.28
CA LYS A 53 -6.92 8.89 11.04
C LYS A 53 -7.75 8.01 10.11
N GLU A 54 -8.33 8.58 9.05
CA GLU A 54 -9.17 7.83 8.11
C GLU A 54 -8.42 6.65 7.46
N ILE A 55 -7.13 6.84 7.17
CA ILE A 55 -6.30 5.76 6.63
C ILE A 55 -6.04 4.72 7.73
N MET A 56 -5.47 5.15 8.85
CA MET A 56 -4.94 4.24 9.88
C MET A 56 -6.03 3.54 10.68
N ASP A 57 -7.23 4.10 10.81
CA ASP A 57 -8.37 3.44 11.44
C ASP A 57 -8.70 2.12 10.71
N THR A 58 -8.63 2.11 9.36
CA THR A 58 -8.81 0.88 8.57
C THR A 58 -7.73 -0.16 8.82
N TRP A 59 -6.57 0.22 9.37
CA TRP A 59 -5.47 -0.69 9.67
C TRP A 59 -5.46 -1.16 11.12
N THR A 60 -5.92 -0.34 12.06
CA THR A 60 -5.78 -0.61 13.50
C THR A 60 -7.06 -1.11 14.17
N LEU A 61 -8.24 -0.76 13.64
CA LEU A 61 -9.53 -1.07 14.28
C LEU A 61 -10.15 -2.39 13.81
N GLN A 62 -9.57 -3.01 12.79
CA GLN A 62 -10.01 -4.29 12.24
C GLN A 62 -8.91 -5.35 12.32
N THR A 63 -9.31 -6.60 12.51
CA THR A 63 -8.37 -7.72 12.68
C THR A 63 -7.94 -8.29 11.33
N GLY A 64 -6.67 -8.68 11.25
CA GLY A 64 -6.08 -9.27 10.04
C GLY A 64 -5.47 -8.22 9.11
N PHE A 65 -5.22 -8.62 7.86
CA PHE A 65 -4.61 -7.78 6.83
C PHE A 65 -5.15 -8.17 5.45
N PRO A 66 -5.07 -7.27 4.45
CA PRO A 66 -5.58 -7.56 3.12
C PRO A 66 -4.60 -8.39 2.29
N VAL A 67 -5.18 -9.20 1.41
CA VAL A 67 -4.54 -9.69 0.20
C VAL A 67 -4.99 -8.80 -0.95
N VAL A 68 -4.03 -8.28 -1.71
CA VAL A 68 -4.28 -7.54 -2.93
C VAL A 68 -3.97 -8.44 -4.13
N THR A 69 -5.02 -8.76 -4.88
CA THR A 69 -4.93 -9.50 -6.14
C THR A 69 -4.80 -8.52 -7.30
N VAL A 70 -3.72 -8.65 -8.06
CA VAL A 70 -3.42 -7.85 -9.25
C VAL A 70 -3.79 -8.66 -10.49
N THR A 71 -4.77 -8.19 -11.25
CA THR A 71 -5.14 -8.78 -12.54
C THR A 71 -4.82 -7.80 -13.65
N ARG A 72 -3.85 -8.16 -14.50
CA ARG A 72 -3.52 -7.37 -15.69
C ARG A 72 -4.39 -7.78 -16.87
N ASN A 73 -5.00 -6.79 -17.52
CA ASN A 73 -5.70 -6.95 -18.77
C ASN A 73 -4.85 -6.39 -19.91
N TYR A 74 -4.36 -7.27 -20.77
CA TYR A 74 -3.46 -6.90 -21.88
C TYR A 74 -4.19 -6.28 -23.06
N ASN A 75 -5.51 -6.47 -23.19
CA ASN A 75 -6.27 -6.00 -24.34
C ASN A 75 -6.52 -4.48 -24.29
N ASN A 76 -6.75 -3.95 -23.09
CA ASN A 76 -7.02 -2.53 -22.84
C ASN A 76 -5.90 -1.85 -22.02
N ASN A 77 -4.77 -2.55 -21.83
CA ASN A 77 -3.64 -2.14 -21.00
C ASN A 77 -4.00 -1.66 -19.57
N SER A 78 -5.06 -2.21 -18.97
CA SER A 78 -5.45 -1.86 -17.60
C SER A 78 -5.00 -2.89 -16.57
N ILE A 79 -4.83 -2.47 -15.32
CA ILE A 79 -4.63 -3.36 -14.18
C ILE A 79 -5.77 -3.17 -13.20
N THR A 80 -6.45 -4.26 -12.88
CA THR A 80 -7.45 -4.31 -11.82
C THR A 80 -6.79 -4.80 -10.53
N LEU A 81 -6.95 -4.03 -9.47
CA LEU A 81 -6.54 -4.41 -8.11
C LEU A 81 -7.80 -4.77 -7.34
N THR A 82 -7.82 -5.91 -6.67
CA THR A 82 -8.93 -6.36 -5.82
C THR A 82 -8.38 -6.69 -4.45
N GLN A 83 -9.03 -6.18 -3.40
CA GLN A 83 -8.65 -6.49 -2.03
C GLN A 83 -9.64 -7.45 -1.37
N GLU A 84 -9.11 -8.38 -0.59
CA GLU A 84 -9.87 -9.34 0.21
C GLU A 84 -9.13 -9.55 1.54
N ARG A 85 -9.85 -9.91 2.61
CA ARG A 85 -9.21 -10.24 3.89
C ARG A 85 -8.42 -11.54 3.75
N PHE A 86 -7.17 -11.56 4.21
CA PHE A 86 -6.42 -12.81 4.31
C PHE A 86 -7.02 -13.72 5.38
N LEU A 87 -7.36 -14.95 5.00
CA LEU A 87 -7.82 -16.01 5.89
C LEU A 87 -7.00 -17.28 5.59
N LEU A 88 -6.32 -17.83 6.60
CA LEU A 88 -5.74 -19.17 6.52
C LEU A 88 -6.89 -20.18 6.50
N ARG A 89 -7.25 -20.66 5.30
CA ARG A 89 -8.42 -21.51 5.11
C ARG A 89 -8.20 -22.90 5.70
N ASN A 90 -9.07 -23.29 6.64
CA ASN A 90 -9.69 -24.62 6.63
C ASN A 90 -11.08 -24.46 5.99
N SER A 91 -11.35 -25.22 4.93
CA SER A 91 -12.67 -25.50 4.34
C SER A 91 -13.31 -24.46 3.39
N GLY A 92 -13.61 -24.92 2.17
CA GLY A 92 -14.96 -24.89 1.59
C GLY A 92 -15.58 -23.58 1.09
N THR A 93 -15.64 -22.52 1.88
CA THR A 93 -16.62 -21.45 1.62
C THR A 93 -15.98 -20.07 1.68
N MET A 94 -15.77 -19.46 0.52
CA MET A 94 -15.62 -17.99 0.41
C MET A 94 -17.02 -17.40 0.65
N VAL A 95 -17.32 -17.07 1.89
CA VAL A 95 -18.52 -16.28 2.19
C VAL A 95 -18.16 -14.83 1.91
N THR A 96 -18.30 -14.39 0.66
CA THR A 96 -18.24 -12.97 0.31
C THR A 96 -19.50 -12.29 0.85
N SER A 97 -19.51 -12.01 2.15
CA SER A 97 -20.51 -11.09 2.71
C SER A 97 -20.08 -9.65 2.37
N ASP A 98 -21.04 -8.78 2.09
CA ASP A 98 -20.79 -7.33 1.91
C ASP A 98 -20.24 -6.64 3.18
N ALA A 99 -20.10 -7.38 4.30
CA ALA A 99 -19.59 -6.91 5.58
C ALA A 99 -18.08 -7.21 5.80
N GLU A 100 -17.35 -7.61 4.77
CA GLU A 100 -15.91 -7.84 4.90
C GLU A 100 -15.15 -6.51 5.14
N PRO A 101 -14.17 -6.49 6.05
CA PRO A 101 -13.36 -5.30 6.30
C PRO A 101 -12.58 -4.91 5.04
N LEU A 102 -12.54 -3.62 4.74
CA LEU A 102 -11.78 -3.04 3.64
C LEU A 102 -10.72 -2.11 4.22
N TRP A 103 -9.57 -2.05 3.57
CA TRP A 103 -8.42 -1.25 3.97
C TRP A 103 -8.20 -0.09 3.02
N TRP A 104 -7.72 1.03 3.58
CA TRP A 104 -7.21 2.12 2.78
C TRP A 104 -5.74 1.85 2.43
N ILE A 105 -5.51 1.28 1.23
CA ILE A 105 -4.20 0.72 0.87
C ILE A 105 -3.38 1.73 0.06
N PRO A 106 -2.17 2.11 0.54
CA PRO A 106 -1.20 2.82 -0.29
C PRO A 106 -0.59 1.86 -1.32
N ILE A 107 -0.82 2.14 -2.60
CA ILE A 107 -0.31 1.36 -3.71
C ILE A 107 0.95 2.02 -4.26
N THR A 108 2.04 1.27 -4.26
CA THR A 108 3.30 1.59 -4.96
C THR A 108 3.49 0.58 -6.08
N TYR A 109 4.02 1.03 -7.20
CA TYR A 109 4.41 0.14 -8.29
C TYR A 109 5.57 0.73 -9.10
N THR A 110 6.28 -0.14 -9.79
CA THR A 110 7.33 0.20 -10.74
C THR A 110 7.20 -0.69 -11.98
N SER A 111 7.52 -0.15 -13.15
CA SER A 111 7.48 -0.89 -14.42
C SER A 111 8.87 -1.21 -14.92
N GLU A 112 8.96 -2.17 -15.84
CA GLU A 112 10.21 -2.51 -16.54
C GLU A 112 10.85 -1.32 -17.25
N LYS A 113 10.05 -0.32 -17.64
CA LYS A 113 10.53 0.90 -18.26
C LYS A 113 11.20 1.85 -17.26
N GLN A 114 10.62 1.99 -16.07
CA GLN A 114 11.09 2.95 -15.07
C GLN A 114 12.21 2.38 -14.18
N LEU A 115 12.15 1.08 -13.84
CA LEU A 115 13.13 0.39 -12.98
C LEU A 115 13.45 1.13 -11.67
N ASN A 116 12.50 1.93 -11.17
CA ASN A 116 12.67 2.66 -9.93
C ASN A 116 12.17 1.82 -8.75
N PHE A 117 13.11 1.20 -8.05
CA PHE A 117 12.83 0.37 -6.87
C PHE A 117 13.11 1.09 -5.55
N THR A 118 13.56 2.34 -5.59
CA THR A 118 13.90 3.12 -4.39
C THR A 118 12.78 4.05 -3.97
N ASN A 119 11.93 4.47 -4.92
CA ASN A 119 10.76 5.27 -4.62
C ASN A 119 9.65 4.40 -4.01
N THR A 120 9.45 4.57 -2.71
CA THR A 120 8.43 3.87 -1.91
C THR A 120 7.23 4.76 -1.60
N ARG A 121 7.16 5.97 -2.19
CA ARG A 121 6.02 6.87 -2.00
C ARG A 121 4.82 6.35 -2.80
N PRO A 122 3.63 6.22 -2.18
CA PRO A 122 2.43 5.76 -2.87
C PRO A 122 2.03 6.69 -4.00
N THR A 123 1.77 6.12 -5.18
CA THR A 123 1.30 6.84 -6.37
C THR A 123 -0.22 6.79 -6.49
N LYS A 124 -0.83 5.73 -5.96
CA LYS A 124 -2.28 5.53 -5.95
C LYS A 124 -2.73 5.02 -4.59
N TRP A 125 -4.00 5.28 -4.29
CA TRP A 125 -4.64 4.85 -3.06
C TRP A 125 -5.91 4.09 -3.41
N MET A 126 -6.10 2.94 -2.77
CA MET A 126 -7.35 2.19 -2.78
C MET A 126 -8.14 2.60 -1.54
N LYS A 127 -9.19 3.42 -1.68
CA LYS A 127 -9.80 4.14 -0.56
C LYS A 127 -10.87 3.31 0.16
N ALA A 128 -10.47 2.19 0.77
CA ALA A 128 -11.41 1.21 1.34
C ALA A 128 -12.46 0.73 0.32
N GLU A 129 -12.01 0.55 -0.93
CA GLU A 129 -12.82 0.05 -2.05
C GLU A 129 -12.47 -1.41 -2.32
N ARG A 130 -13.45 -2.25 -2.68
CA ARG A 130 -13.18 -3.66 -2.98
C ARG A 130 -12.29 -3.85 -4.20
N SER A 131 -12.42 -2.98 -5.20
CA SER A 131 -11.60 -3.01 -6.40
C SER A 131 -11.37 -1.62 -6.97
N ILE A 132 -10.18 -1.40 -7.55
CA ILE A 132 -9.84 -0.21 -8.33
C ILE A 132 -9.19 -0.62 -9.65
N ILE A 133 -9.35 0.23 -10.67
CA ILE A 133 -8.76 0.01 -12.00
C ILE A 133 -7.73 1.10 -12.28
N LEU A 134 -6.54 0.68 -12.67
CA LEU A 134 -5.44 1.54 -13.13
C LEU A 134 -5.38 1.48 -14.66
N ASN A 135 -5.74 2.57 -15.33
CA ASN A 135 -5.75 2.66 -16.79
C ASN A 135 -4.47 3.30 -17.36
N ASP A 136 -3.81 4.18 -16.60
CA ASP A 136 -2.68 4.99 -17.08
C ASP A 136 -1.32 4.43 -16.61
N ILE A 137 -1.07 3.16 -16.92
CA ILE A 137 0.17 2.52 -16.53
C ILE A 137 1.21 2.71 -17.62
N ASP A 138 2.32 3.35 -17.26
CA ASP A 138 3.50 3.54 -18.12
C ASP A 138 4.28 2.22 -18.27
N ALA A 139 3.62 1.22 -18.88
CA ALA A 139 4.16 -0.08 -19.19
C ALA A 139 3.45 -0.67 -20.41
N ASP A 140 4.21 -1.17 -21.37
CA ASP A 140 3.67 -1.88 -22.53
C ASP A 140 3.06 -3.23 -22.11
N PRO A 141 2.10 -3.80 -22.86
CA PRO A 141 1.50 -5.10 -22.55
C PRO A 141 2.53 -6.24 -22.43
N THR A 142 3.68 -6.12 -23.08
CA THR A 142 4.79 -7.08 -23.02
C THR A 142 5.63 -6.95 -21.75
N GLN A 143 5.67 -5.77 -21.14
CA GLN A 143 6.49 -5.48 -19.97
C GLN A 143 5.88 -6.05 -18.68
N TRP A 144 6.65 -6.09 -17.60
CA TRP A 144 6.15 -6.41 -16.26
C TRP A 144 5.92 -5.14 -15.43
N VAL A 145 5.05 -5.25 -14.42
CA VAL A 145 4.80 -4.22 -13.41
C VAL A 145 4.86 -4.89 -12.03
N LEU A 146 5.75 -4.40 -11.18
CA LEU A 146 5.94 -4.84 -9.81
C LEU A 146 5.19 -3.89 -8.87
N PHE A 147 4.37 -4.45 -7.98
CA PHE A 147 3.65 -3.70 -6.94
C PHE A 147 4.30 -3.91 -5.57
N ASN A 148 3.94 -3.06 -4.61
CA ASN A 148 4.46 -3.06 -3.24
C ASN A 148 6.00 -2.98 -3.21
N VAL A 149 6.54 -1.91 -3.78
CA VAL A 149 7.99 -1.68 -3.88
C VAL A 149 8.62 -1.74 -2.48
N GLN A 150 9.65 -2.58 -2.33
CA GLN A 150 10.34 -2.91 -1.07
C GLN A 150 9.44 -3.43 0.06
N GLU A 151 8.27 -3.99 -0.26
CA GLU A 151 7.32 -4.55 0.72
C GLU A 151 6.93 -3.56 1.83
N THR A 152 6.89 -2.27 1.49
CA THR A 152 6.64 -1.19 2.46
C THR A 152 5.19 -1.12 2.95
N GLY A 153 4.25 -1.69 2.18
CA GLY A 153 2.86 -1.88 2.54
C GLY A 153 2.63 -3.20 3.28
N ASN A 154 1.83 -3.16 4.34
CA ASN A 154 1.48 -4.32 5.16
C ASN A 154 0.35 -5.15 4.52
N TYR A 155 0.56 -5.67 3.31
CA TYR A 155 -0.42 -6.51 2.61
C TYR A 155 0.27 -7.58 1.77
N ILE A 156 -0.41 -8.70 1.57
CA ILE A 156 0.07 -9.77 0.69
C ILE A 156 -0.31 -9.42 -0.76
N LEU A 157 0.62 -9.59 -1.68
CA LEU A 157 0.39 -9.39 -3.11
C LEU A 157 0.23 -10.72 -3.84
N ILE A 158 -0.86 -10.88 -4.61
CA ILE A 158 -1.05 -12.00 -5.52
C ILE A 158 -1.10 -11.46 -6.95
N LEU A 159 -0.24 -11.99 -7.84
CA LEU A 159 -0.24 -11.64 -9.25
C LEU A 159 -1.01 -12.70 -10.05
N MET A 160 -2.13 -12.31 -10.67
CA MET A 160 -2.92 -13.15 -11.58
C MET A 160 -2.68 -12.76 -13.04
N LYS A 161 -2.72 -13.76 -13.94
CA LYS A 161 -2.54 -13.62 -15.39
C LYS A 161 -1.18 -13.05 -15.84
N TYR A 162 -0.16 -13.17 -15.01
CA TYR A 162 1.22 -13.03 -15.48
C TYR A 162 1.66 -14.32 -16.18
N SER A 163 2.17 -14.22 -17.41
CA SER A 163 2.81 -15.36 -18.09
C SER A 163 3.96 -15.89 -17.22
N GLN A 164 4.14 -17.22 -17.13
CA GLN A 164 5.16 -17.84 -16.28
C GLN A 164 6.56 -17.24 -16.50
N ASN A 165 6.92 -16.91 -17.74
CA ASN A 165 8.21 -16.28 -18.07
C ASN A 165 8.40 -14.90 -17.39
N LYS A 166 7.33 -14.12 -17.27
CA LYS A 166 7.36 -12.81 -16.59
C LYS A 166 7.47 -12.96 -15.07
N ILE A 167 6.87 -14.00 -14.50
CA ILE A 167 7.01 -14.34 -13.08
C ILE A 167 8.44 -14.79 -12.77
N THR A 168 9.08 -15.55 -13.66
CA THR A 168 10.48 -15.96 -13.48
C THR A 168 11.44 -14.78 -13.53
N LEU A 169 11.24 -13.82 -14.45
CA LEU A 169 11.99 -12.56 -14.47
C LEU A 169 11.78 -11.77 -13.18
N TYR A 170 10.52 -11.59 -12.77
CA TYR A 170 10.15 -10.97 -11.50
C TYR A 170 10.88 -11.60 -10.30
N LEU A 171 10.84 -12.93 -10.16
CA LEU A 171 11.48 -13.66 -9.07
C LEU A 171 13.01 -13.58 -9.10
N LYS A 172 13.62 -13.54 -10.30
CA LYS A 172 15.07 -13.36 -10.47
C LYS A 172 15.49 -11.96 -10.01
N TYR A 173 14.71 -10.94 -10.31
CA TYR A 173 14.97 -9.56 -9.87
C TYR A 173 14.73 -9.36 -8.37
N VAL A 174 13.63 -9.88 -7.81
CA VAL A 174 13.36 -9.83 -6.36
C VAL A 174 14.47 -10.54 -5.57
N ARG A 175 14.97 -11.70 -6.02
CA ARG A 175 16.14 -12.36 -5.41
C ARG A 175 17.41 -11.53 -5.46
N THR A 176 17.65 -10.82 -6.56
CA THR A 176 18.85 -9.98 -6.72
C THR A 176 18.79 -8.74 -5.82
N PHE A 177 17.59 -8.20 -5.58
CA PHE A 177 17.39 -7.09 -4.64
C PHE A 177 17.51 -7.54 -3.18
N CYS A 178 16.96 -8.71 -2.84
CA CYS A 178 17.06 -9.29 -1.50
C CYS A 178 18.53 -9.59 -1.11
N ASN A 179 19.37 -9.99 -2.08
CA ASN A 179 20.79 -10.24 -1.86
C ASN A 179 21.67 -8.97 -1.80
N ARG A 180 21.12 -7.78 -2.05
CA ARG A 180 21.85 -6.50 -1.95
C ARG A 180 21.67 -5.79 -0.61
N ILE A 181 20.89 -6.38 0.30
CA ILE A 181 20.56 -5.85 1.65
C ILE A 181 21.28 -6.65 2.76
N LEU A 182 22.15 -7.62 2.39
CA LEU A 182 23.12 -8.27 3.29
C LEU A 182 24.53 -7.91 2.84
#